data_AF-A0AAD4GGT4-F1
#
_entry.id   AF-A0AAD4GGT4-F1
#
_cell.length_a   1.000
_cell.length_b   1.000
_cell.length_c   1.000
_cell.angle_alpha   90.00
_cell.angle_beta   90.00
_cell.angle_gamma   90.00
#
_symmetry.space_group_name_H-M   'P 1'
#
loop_
_entity.id
_entity.type
_entity.pdbx_description
1 polymer ?
#
loop_
_entity_poly.entity_id
_entity_poly.type
_entity_poly.pdbx_seq_one_letter_code
_entity_poly.pdbx_strand_id
1 'polypeptide(L)'
;MNVDAYWRGWLAPLPVSKLPKEQDFQPNNVVTMREAHILAANHKVVQELESLYSWRKKDPRLSSSRLTRCESDRFQAALYRVWFVCALYGRPAPANRVGKSKSKRLREIQRDVNREQAKFLQSFTPSQMTPLLEVWKFMVDLATWAVRAEFFPRKNCSSLEAYLVWCGPRTTLQAFRGNLTSVDRKVVPALRASYEQFCEVFNMAESLKRPGDGVLILPYECILSKLKCQQCARAPLEGLWSESNWSYLRGVVPPSEFFKFVELPWWNSYTDADVLGDICRSTPYSQLIGEVFLLRSKAYRTWKPGYWLCTTCLQTFMRDNIDAFCRSREYPEQ
;
A
#
# COMPACT_ATOMS: atom_id res chain seq x y z
N MET A 1 23.74 20.64 9.79
CA MET A 1 23.03 19.46 10.33
C MET A 1 23.35 18.27 9.41
N ASN A 2 23.69 17.07 9.91
CA ASN A 2 24.17 15.96 9.05
C ASN A 2 22.99 15.14 8.49
N VAL A 3 22.57 15.49 7.27
CA VAL A 3 21.36 14.96 6.59
C VAL A 3 21.48 13.49 6.17
N ASP A 4 22.69 12.92 6.03
CA ASP A 4 22.91 11.55 5.53
C ASP A 4 22.17 10.46 6.29
N ALA A 5 22.07 10.65 7.60
CA ALA A 5 21.69 9.58 8.48
C ALA A 5 20.15 9.52 8.67
N TYR A 6 19.44 10.58 8.24
CA TYR A 6 17.99 10.60 8.05
C TYR A 6 17.55 9.78 6.84
N TRP A 7 18.27 9.92 5.72
CA TRP A 7 17.85 9.34 4.45
C TRP A 7 18.31 7.90 4.22
N ARG A 8 19.37 7.47 4.90
CA ARG A 8 19.80 6.06 4.87
C ARG A 8 19.00 5.18 5.84
N GLY A 9 18.16 5.74 6.71
CA GLY A 9 17.40 4.98 7.73
C GLY A 9 18.25 4.47 8.90
N TRP A 10 19.36 5.16 9.22
CA TRP A 10 20.40 4.69 10.17
C TRP A 10 20.63 5.59 11.40
N LEU A 11 19.83 6.62 11.65
CA LEU A 11 19.85 7.28 12.97
C LEU A 11 18.85 6.69 13.95
N ALA A 12 19.34 6.49 15.17
CA ALA A 12 18.51 6.55 16.35
C ALA A 12 17.69 7.85 16.30
N PRO A 13 16.38 7.78 16.50
CA PRO A 13 15.52 8.95 16.34
C PRO A 13 15.96 10.06 17.28
N LEU A 14 15.95 11.25 16.72
CA LEU A 14 16.34 12.45 17.44
C LEU A 14 15.21 12.88 18.39
N PRO A 15 15.55 13.59 19.47
CA PRO A 15 14.53 14.30 20.24
C PRO A 15 13.70 15.15 19.29
N VAL A 16 12.39 15.08 19.45
CA VAL A 16 11.42 15.72 18.58
C VAL A 16 11.65 17.24 18.46
N SER A 17 12.14 17.85 19.55
CA SER A 17 12.54 19.27 19.60
C SER A 17 13.74 19.64 18.73
N LYS A 18 14.47 18.65 18.19
CA LYS A 18 15.61 18.82 17.28
C LYS A 18 15.29 18.40 15.85
N LEU A 19 14.03 18.07 15.54
CA LEU A 19 13.63 17.78 14.16
C LEU A 19 13.52 19.08 13.36
N PRO A 20 13.88 19.08 12.07
CA PRO A 20 13.70 20.25 11.21
C PRO A 20 12.21 20.58 11.07
N LYS A 21 11.89 21.87 11.08
CA LYS A 21 10.57 22.45 10.80
C LYS A 21 10.46 22.81 9.33
N GLU A 22 9.25 22.95 8.78
CA GLU A 22 9.08 23.38 7.38
C GLU A 22 9.76 24.74 7.11
N GLN A 23 9.73 25.64 8.09
CA GLN A 23 10.37 26.95 8.06
C GLN A 23 11.90 26.89 7.91
N ASP A 24 12.51 25.77 8.32
CA ASP A 24 13.95 25.55 8.18
C ASP A 24 14.33 25.26 6.72
N PHE A 25 13.35 25.01 5.85
CA PHE A 25 13.50 24.78 4.41
C PHE A 25 13.16 26.03 3.59
N GLN A 26 13.76 27.16 3.95
CA GLN A 26 13.58 28.41 3.22
C GLN A 26 13.98 28.26 1.74
N PRO A 27 13.32 28.99 0.81
CA PRO A 27 13.57 28.87 -0.63
C PRO A 27 15.01 29.17 -1.06
N ASN A 28 15.82 29.78 -0.19
CA ASN A 28 17.23 30.09 -0.43
C ASN A 28 18.20 29.02 0.08
N ASN A 29 17.71 27.89 0.61
CA ASN A 29 18.59 26.79 0.98
C ASN A 29 19.19 26.16 -0.27
N VAL A 30 20.50 26.29 -0.42
CA VAL A 30 21.26 25.62 -1.47
C VAL A 30 21.22 24.12 -1.22
N VAL A 31 20.59 23.38 -2.13
CA VAL A 31 20.64 21.91 -2.12
C VAL A 31 22.09 21.48 -2.25
N THR A 32 22.58 20.78 -1.24
CA THR A 32 23.95 20.25 -1.28
C THR A 32 24.04 19.12 -2.31
N MET A 33 25.22 18.91 -2.89
CA MET A 33 25.47 17.78 -3.83
C MET A 33 25.05 16.43 -3.23
N ARG A 34 25.20 16.28 -1.91
CA ARG A 34 24.79 15.09 -1.19
C ARG A 34 23.28 14.90 -1.18
N GLU A 35 22.52 15.95 -0.89
CA GLU A 35 21.06 15.92 -0.93
C GLU A 35 20.57 15.64 -2.35
N ALA A 36 21.22 16.23 -3.36
CA ALA A 36 20.93 15.93 -4.76
C ALA A 36 21.13 14.43 -5.08
N HIS A 37 22.23 13.81 -4.64
CA HIS A 37 22.43 12.37 -4.82
C HIS A 37 21.37 11.51 -4.12
N ILE A 38 20.95 11.89 -2.91
CA ILE A 38 19.88 11.19 -2.17
C ILE A 38 18.56 11.30 -2.93
N LEU A 39 18.20 12.50 -3.38
CA LEU A 39 16.98 12.74 -4.15
C LEU A 39 17.00 11.94 -5.45
N ALA A 40 18.13 11.91 -6.17
CA ALA A 40 18.33 11.11 -7.36
C ALA A 40 18.19 9.60 -7.08
N ALA A 41 18.78 9.10 -6.00
CA ALA A 41 18.67 7.69 -5.61
C ALA A 41 17.25 7.27 -5.21
N ASN A 42 16.42 8.22 -4.77
CA ASN A 42 15.01 8.00 -4.42
C ASN A 42 14.06 8.28 -5.59
N HIS A 43 14.49 9.00 -6.62
CA HIS A 43 13.66 9.34 -7.78
C HIS A 43 13.08 8.10 -8.47
N LYS A 44 13.88 7.03 -8.60
CA LYS A 44 13.38 5.75 -9.15
C LYS A 44 12.21 5.18 -8.36
N VAL A 45 12.27 5.22 -7.03
CA VAL A 45 11.17 4.75 -6.15
C VAL A 45 9.92 5.61 -6.34
N VAL A 46 10.12 6.93 -6.47
CA VAL A 46 9.04 7.90 -6.72
C VAL A 46 8.36 7.66 -8.07
N GLN A 47 9.13 7.49 -9.15
CA GLN A 47 8.58 7.20 -10.49
C GLN A 47 7.77 5.90 -10.52
N GLU A 48 8.26 4.86 -9.83
CA GLU A 48 7.57 3.57 -9.77
C GLU A 48 6.27 3.67 -8.96
N LEU A 49 6.29 4.37 -7.82
CA LEU A 49 5.08 4.62 -7.04
C LEU A 49 4.08 5.53 -7.76
N GLU A 50 4.56 6.50 -8.54
CA GLU A 50 3.70 7.33 -9.39
C GLU A 50 3.02 6.48 -10.48
N SER A 51 3.77 5.60 -11.12
CA SER A 51 3.23 4.68 -12.13
C SER A 51 2.16 3.77 -11.52
N LEU A 52 2.41 3.23 -10.32
CA LEU A 52 1.42 2.46 -9.56
C LEU A 52 0.20 3.29 -9.17
N TYR A 53 0.39 4.52 -8.69
CA TYR A 53 -0.70 5.42 -8.33
C TYR A 53 -1.56 5.75 -9.56
N SER A 54 -0.94 6.12 -10.69
CA SER A 54 -1.62 6.38 -11.95
C SER A 54 -2.40 5.17 -12.44
N TRP A 55 -1.79 3.99 -12.36
CA TRP A 55 -2.43 2.76 -12.75
C TRP A 55 -3.66 2.46 -11.88
N ARG A 56 -3.60 2.69 -10.55
CA ARG A 56 -4.72 2.47 -9.62
C ARG A 56 -5.83 3.51 -9.72
N LYS A 57 -5.48 4.78 -9.93
CA LYS A 57 -6.39 5.92 -9.77
C LYS A 57 -6.80 6.56 -11.09
N LYS A 58 -6.12 6.26 -12.21
CA LYS A 58 -6.36 6.91 -13.51
C LYS A 58 -6.68 5.92 -14.63
N ASP A 59 -5.74 5.02 -14.96
CA ASP A 59 -5.90 4.06 -16.05
C ASP A 59 -5.23 2.70 -15.72
N PRO A 60 -6.01 1.66 -15.37
CA PRO A 60 -5.47 0.33 -15.03
C PRO A 60 -5.00 -0.47 -16.25
N ARG A 61 -5.17 0.06 -17.47
CA ARG A 61 -4.75 -0.61 -18.71
C ARG A 61 -3.25 -0.47 -18.98
N LEU A 62 -2.61 0.54 -18.40
CA LEU A 62 -1.23 0.91 -18.71
C LEU A 62 -0.37 0.93 -17.45
N SER A 63 0.73 0.20 -17.45
CA SER A 63 1.65 0.10 -16.31
C SER A 63 2.51 1.34 -16.09
N SER A 64 2.59 2.23 -17.09
CA SER A 64 3.30 3.51 -17.01
C SER A 64 2.41 4.63 -16.47
N SER A 65 3.00 5.63 -15.81
CA SER A 65 2.27 6.83 -15.41
C SER A 65 1.57 7.51 -16.60
N ARG A 66 0.30 7.86 -16.38
CA ARG A 66 -0.57 8.65 -17.25
C ARG A 66 -0.96 9.96 -16.59
N LEU A 67 -0.32 10.31 -15.47
CA LEU A 67 -0.50 11.61 -14.84
C LEU A 67 -0.06 12.70 -15.83
N THR A 68 -0.78 13.82 -15.84
CA THR A 68 -0.29 15.02 -16.52
C THR A 68 0.95 15.54 -15.79
N ARG A 69 1.73 16.42 -16.41
CA ARG A 69 2.89 17.03 -15.76
C ARG A 69 2.54 17.67 -14.41
N CYS A 70 1.44 18.41 -14.35
CA CYS A 70 0.97 19.05 -13.12
C CYS A 70 0.56 18.03 -12.05
N GLU A 71 -0.12 16.94 -12.45
CA GLU A 71 -0.48 15.86 -11.52
C GLU A 71 0.76 15.12 -10.99
N SER A 72 1.74 14.86 -11.85
CA SER A 72 3.03 14.24 -11.50
C SER A 72 3.81 15.12 -10.53
N ASP A 73 4.03 16.41 -10.84
CA ASP A 73 4.73 17.34 -9.95
C ASP A 73 4.08 17.41 -8.56
N ARG A 74 2.74 17.46 -8.52
CA ARG A 74 1.95 17.46 -7.28
C ARG A 74 2.11 16.15 -6.50
N PHE A 75 2.01 15.01 -7.16
CA PHE A 75 2.18 13.68 -6.55
C PHE A 75 3.60 13.51 -5.99
N GLN A 76 4.63 13.81 -6.78
CA GLN A 76 6.03 13.65 -6.37
C GLN A 76 6.36 14.55 -5.18
N ALA A 77 5.95 15.82 -5.22
CA ALA A 77 6.15 16.75 -4.12
C ALA A 77 5.44 16.29 -2.83
N ALA A 78 4.25 15.71 -2.93
CA ALA A 78 3.54 15.12 -1.80
C ALA A 78 4.24 13.84 -1.28
N LEU A 79 4.72 12.97 -2.17
CA LEU A 79 5.42 11.74 -1.80
C LEU A 79 6.75 12.00 -1.11
N TYR A 80 7.53 13.00 -1.55
CA TYR A 80 8.74 13.42 -0.85
C TYR A 80 8.43 13.97 0.56
N ARG A 81 7.32 14.69 0.74
CA ARG A 81 6.86 15.14 2.06
C ARG A 81 6.44 13.97 2.94
N VAL A 82 5.69 12.99 2.42
CA VAL A 82 5.38 11.73 3.15
C VAL A 82 6.67 11.04 3.57
N TRP A 83 7.64 10.91 2.65
CA TRP A 83 8.93 10.30 2.96
C TRP A 83 9.63 11.03 4.10
N PHE A 84 9.66 12.36 4.04
CA PHE A 84 10.27 13.19 5.07
C PHE A 84 9.58 12.99 6.44
N VAL A 85 8.25 12.98 6.48
CA VAL A 85 7.49 12.66 7.70
C VAL A 85 7.85 11.27 8.23
N CYS A 86 7.90 10.25 7.38
CA CYS A 86 8.30 8.91 7.79
C CYS A 86 9.74 8.88 8.34
N ALA A 87 10.66 9.63 7.75
CA ALA A 87 12.05 9.72 8.22
C ALA A 87 12.16 10.41 9.59
N LEU A 88 11.34 11.42 9.86
CA LEU A 88 11.34 12.15 11.13
C LEU A 88 10.64 11.39 12.25
N TYR A 89 9.53 10.72 11.95
CA TYR A 89 8.59 10.23 12.94
C TYR A 89 8.34 8.72 12.91
N GLY A 90 8.76 8.03 11.83
CA GLY A 90 8.44 6.62 11.57
C GLY A 90 9.30 5.60 12.29
N ARG A 91 10.28 6.00 13.10
CA ARG A 91 10.98 5.08 14.01
C ARG A 91 10.94 5.64 15.43
N PRO A 92 10.22 5.02 16.37
CA PRO A 92 10.28 5.42 17.77
C PRO A 92 11.67 5.14 18.32
N ALA A 93 12.13 5.95 19.28
CA ALA A 93 13.40 5.72 19.95
C ALA A 93 13.43 4.29 20.49
N PRO A 94 14.52 3.52 20.26
CA PRO A 94 14.61 2.16 20.75
C PRO A 94 14.24 2.16 22.23
N ALA A 95 13.13 1.50 22.56
CA ALA A 95 12.61 1.38 23.93
C ALA A 95 13.69 0.83 24.88
N ASN A 96 14.68 0.13 24.32
CA ASN A 96 15.86 -0.43 24.97
C ASN A 96 16.76 0.61 25.67
N ARG A 97 16.62 1.92 25.40
CA ARG A 97 17.34 2.98 26.13
C ARG A 97 16.62 3.47 27.40
N VAL A 98 15.42 2.95 27.66
CA VAL A 98 14.57 3.41 28.75
C VAL A 98 14.38 2.25 29.73
N GLY A 99 15.23 2.19 30.77
CA GLY A 99 15.18 1.13 31.79
C GLY A 99 13.79 0.94 32.43
N LYS A 100 13.57 -0.24 33.02
CA LYS A 100 12.28 -0.83 33.49
C LYS A 100 11.37 0.07 34.36
N SER A 101 11.84 1.22 34.86
CA SER A 101 11.13 2.14 35.75
C SER A 101 10.13 3.10 35.06
N LYS A 102 9.95 3.07 33.74
CA LYS A 102 9.53 4.26 32.95
C LYS A 102 8.29 4.12 32.03
N SER A 103 7.26 3.36 32.42
CA SER A 103 5.98 3.36 31.69
C SER A 103 5.34 4.76 31.61
N LYS A 104 5.49 5.58 32.66
CA LYS A 104 5.02 6.98 32.68
C LYS A 104 5.79 7.87 31.69
N ARG A 105 7.13 7.74 31.66
CA ARG A 105 7.99 8.53 30.76
C ARG A 105 7.75 8.20 29.29
N LEU A 106 7.44 6.95 28.94
CA LEU A 106 7.12 6.58 27.55
C LEU A 106 5.84 7.28 27.07
N ARG A 107 4.80 7.34 27.91
CA ARG A 107 3.55 8.06 27.59
C ARG A 107 3.75 9.58 27.47
N GLU A 108 4.67 10.17 28.23
CA GLU A 108 5.04 11.58 28.09
C GLU A 108 5.78 11.85 26.77
N ILE A 109 6.79 11.02 26.46
CA ILE A 109 7.53 11.10 25.18
C ILE A 109 6.56 10.96 24.00
N GLN A 110 5.64 10.00 24.03
CA GLN A 110 4.66 9.83 22.96
C GLN A 110 3.77 11.06 22.80
N ARG A 111 3.29 11.64 23.91
CA ARG A 111 2.49 12.88 23.87
C ARG A 111 3.26 14.04 23.26
N ASP A 112 4.54 14.19 23.59
CA ASP A 112 5.40 15.21 22.99
C ASP A 112 5.62 14.97 21.49
N VAL A 113 5.89 13.72 21.08
CA VAL A 113 5.99 13.33 19.67
C VAL A 113 4.72 13.73 18.92
N ASN A 114 3.56 13.36 19.44
CA ASN A 114 2.28 13.64 18.80
C ASN A 114 2.01 15.14 18.69
N ARG A 115 2.34 15.92 19.73
CA ARG A 115 2.15 17.37 19.72
C ARG A 115 2.97 18.01 18.60
N GLU A 116 4.23 17.61 18.43
CA GLU A 116 5.07 18.19 17.40
C GLU A 116 4.74 17.66 16.00
N GLN A 117 4.29 16.40 15.87
CA GLN A 117 3.71 15.90 14.62
C GLN A 117 2.51 16.75 14.19
N ALA A 118 1.60 17.04 15.13
CA ALA A 118 0.44 17.88 14.88
C ALA A 118 0.85 19.29 14.44
N LYS A 119 1.79 19.92 15.15
CA LYS A 119 2.33 21.23 14.74
C LYS A 119 2.99 21.21 13.37
N PHE A 120 3.74 20.15 13.05
CA PHE A 120 4.37 19.98 11.75
C PHE A 120 3.32 19.86 10.64
N LEU A 121 2.31 19.02 10.82
CA LEU A 121 1.22 18.90 9.85
C LEU A 121 0.43 20.20 9.71
N GLN A 122 0.16 20.90 10.81
CA GLN A 122 -0.51 22.20 10.81
C GLN A 122 0.29 23.31 10.12
N SER A 123 1.60 23.12 9.88
CA SER A 123 2.41 24.11 9.16
C SER A 123 2.18 24.12 7.64
N PHE A 124 1.65 23.03 7.07
CA PHE A 124 1.31 22.97 5.66
C PHE A 124 0.05 23.79 5.36
N THR A 125 0.06 24.48 4.22
CA THR A 125 -1.14 25.14 3.68
C THR A 125 -2.20 24.11 3.26
N PRO A 126 -3.50 24.47 3.22
CA PRO A 126 -4.56 23.55 2.79
C PRO A 126 -4.34 22.94 1.39
N SER A 127 -3.73 23.71 0.48
CA SER A 127 -3.40 23.26 -0.88
C SER A 127 -2.27 22.22 -0.90
N GLN A 128 -1.34 22.25 0.06
CA GLN A 128 -0.29 21.23 0.24
C GLN A 128 -0.79 20.01 1.01
N MET A 129 -1.68 20.22 2.00
CA MET A 129 -2.21 19.15 2.84
C MET A 129 -3.06 18.15 2.03
N THR A 130 -3.79 18.64 1.03
CA THR A 130 -4.68 17.79 0.23
C THR A 130 -3.92 16.70 -0.56
N PRO A 131 -2.91 17.03 -1.38
CA PRO A 131 -2.08 16.02 -2.04
C PRO A 131 -1.31 15.14 -1.05
N LEU A 132 -0.84 15.71 0.07
CA LEU A 132 -0.14 14.94 1.10
C LEU A 132 -1.02 13.82 1.67
N LEU A 133 -2.26 14.15 2.03
CA LEU A 133 -3.23 13.17 2.53
C LEU A 133 -3.58 12.12 1.47
N GLU A 134 -3.72 12.53 0.21
CA GLU A 134 -4.00 11.61 -0.89
C GLU A 134 -2.87 10.59 -1.08
N VAL A 135 -1.62 11.05 -1.11
CA VAL A 135 -0.46 10.16 -1.22
C VAL A 135 -0.33 9.29 0.03
N TRP A 136 -0.61 9.82 1.23
CA TRP A 136 -0.64 9.02 2.45
C TRP A 136 -1.68 7.89 2.36
N LYS A 137 -2.93 8.20 1.98
CA LYS A 137 -3.99 7.20 1.77
C LYS A 137 -3.56 6.14 0.74
N PHE A 138 -2.92 6.55 -0.36
CA PHE A 138 -2.37 5.62 -1.35
C PHE A 138 -1.27 4.70 -0.76
N MET A 139 -0.36 5.24 0.05
CA MET A 139 0.68 4.48 0.72
C MET A 139 0.10 3.44 1.69
N VAL A 140 -0.94 3.82 2.43
CA VAL A 140 -1.71 2.91 3.30
C VAL A 140 -2.37 1.82 2.47
N ASP A 141 -3.10 2.17 1.40
CA ASP A 141 -3.73 1.21 0.50
C ASP A 141 -2.72 0.20 -0.08
N LEU A 142 -1.49 0.64 -0.35
CA LEU A 142 -0.41 -0.21 -0.87
C LEU A 142 0.16 -1.13 0.22
N ALA A 143 0.32 -0.63 1.44
CA ALA A 143 0.76 -1.42 2.59
C ALA A 143 -0.28 -2.49 2.95
N THR A 144 -1.56 -2.13 3.09
CA THR A 144 -2.67 -3.06 3.33
C THR A 144 -2.73 -4.13 2.24
N TRP A 145 -2.57 -3.73 0.98
CA TRP A 145 -2.50 -4.66 -0.14
C TRP A 145 -1.34 -5.66 0.03
N ALA A 146 -0.13 -5.17 0.31
CA ALA A 146 1.07 -6.00 0.44
C ALA A 146 0.95 -6.99 1.61
N VAL A 147 0.38 -6.53 2.73
CA VAL A 147 0.10 -7.39 3.89
C VAL A 147 -0.87 -8.50 3.51
N ARG A 148 -1.98 -8.18 2.84
CA ARG A 148 -2.97 -9.18 2.42
C ARG A 148 -2.44 -10.16 1.38
N ALA A 149 -1.60 -9.69 0.46
CA ALA A 149 -1.05 -10.53 -0.60
C ALA A 149 -0.04 -11.56 -0.05
N GLU A 150 0.86 -11.14 0.83
CA GLU A 150 1.99 -11.99 1.29
C GLU A 150 1.74 -12.66 2.65
N PHE A 151 0.92 -12.07 3.51
CA PHE A 151 0.71 -12.55 4.87
C PHE A 151 -0.72 -13.12 4.96
N PHE A 152 -0.86 -14.40 4.62
CA PHE A 152 -2.02 -15.26 4.96
C PHE A 152 -2.50 -14.92 6.38
N PRO A 153 -3.81 -14.99 6.68
CA PRO A 153 -4.45 -14.29 7.80
C PRO A 153 -3.79 -14.65 9.13
N ARG A 154 -2.73 -13.90 9.45
CA ARG A 154 -1.99 -13.99 10.71
C ARG A 154 -2.55 -12.91 11.59
N LYS A 155 -2.79 -13.25 12.86
CA LYS A 155 -3.08 -12.27 13.90
C LYS A 155 -2.01 -11.16 13.81
N ASN A 156 -2.42 -9.88 13.76
CA ASN A 156 -1.60 -8.65 13.70
C ASN A 156 -1.34 -7.97 12.33
N CYS A 157 -2.20 -8.12 11.31
CA CYS A 157 -2.04 -7.42 10.03
C CYS A 157 -1.93 -5.89 10.14
N SER A 158 -2.80 -5.25 10.93
CA SER A 158 -2.83 -3.77 11.04
C SER A 158 -1.53 -3.15 11.56
N SER A 159 -0.83 -3.84 12.45
CA SER A 159 0.46 -3.37 12.96
C SER A 159 1.55 -3.43 11.88
N LEU A 160 1.47 -4.40 10.97
CA LEU A 160 2.41 -4.52 9.85
C LEU A 160 2.17 -3.44 8.79
N GLU A 161 0.91 -3.10 8.51
CA GLU A 161 0.56 -2.01 7.60
C GLU A 161 1.16 -0.68 8.08
N ALA A 162 0.95 -0.36 9.36
CA ALA A 162 1.56 0.79 10.01
C ALA A 162 3.09 0.78 9.90
N TYR A 163 3.72 -0.39 10.14
CA TYR A 163 5.16 -0.55 10.00
C TYR A 163 5.65 -0.24 8.58
N LEU A 164 4.97 -0.76 7.55
CA LEU A 164 5.36 -0.56 6.15
C LEU A 164 5.29 0.90 5.73
N VAL A 165 4.22 1.61 6.11
CA VAL A 165 4.04 3.03 5.80
C VAL A 165 5.09 3.87 6.52
N TRP A 166 5.31 3.64 7.82
CA TRP A 166 6.28 4.39 8.62
C TRP A 166 7.74 4.11 8.25
N CYS A 167 8.05 2.92 7.73
CA CYS A 167 9.37 2.64 7.16
C CYS A 167 9.59 3.32 5.79
N GLY A 168 8.58 4.02 5.27
CA GLY A 168 8.66 4.92 4.14
C GLY A 168 8.46 4.26 2.76
N PRO A 169 8.42 5.09 1.71
CA PRO A 169 8.02 4.70 0.36
C PRO A 169 8.76 3.48 -0.22
N ARG A 170 10.08 3.42 -0.03
CA ARG A 170 10.90 2.31 -0.52
C ARG A 170 10.49 0.97 0.10
N THR A 171 10.29 0.95 1.41
CA THR A 171 9.93 -0.27 2.15
C THR A 171 8.54 -0.76 1.74
N THR A 172 7.58 0.15 1.63
CA THR A 172 6.22 -0.19 1.17
C THR A 172 6.25 -0.74 -0.27
N LEU A 173 7.02 -0.12 -1.18
CA LEU A 173 7.16 -0.59 -2.56
C LEU A 173 7.84 -1.96 -2.64
N GLN A 174 8.86 -2.22 -1.82
CA GLN A 174 9.49 -3.54 -1.73
C GLN A 174 8.52 -4.60 -1.21
N ALA A 175 7.70 -4.28 -0.20
CA ALA A 175 6.66 -5.18 0.29
C ALA A 175 5.59 -5.46 -0.77
N PHE A 176 5.16 -4.43 -1.51
CA PHE A 176 4.25 -4.58 -2.63
C PHE A 176 4.77 -5.54 -3.71
N ARG A 177 6.10 -5.58 -3.91
CA ARG A 177 6.75 -6.49 -4.86
C ARG A 177 6.97 -7.92 -4.33
N GLY A 178 6.55 -8.22 -3.10
CA GLY A 178 6.87 -9.49 -2.45
C GLY A 178 8.35 -9.59 -2.02
N ASN A 179 9.11 -8.50 -2.06
CA ASN A 179 10.55 -8.48 -1.77
C ASN A 179 10.86 -8.03 -0.33
N LEU A 180 9.95 -8.26 0.62
CA LEU A 180 10.15 -7.87 2.02
C LEU A 180 11.00 -8.92 2.74
N THR A 181 12.31 -8.68 2.83
CA THR A 181 13.28 -9.64 3.37
C THR A 181 13.17 -9.83 4.88
N SER A 182 12.75 -8.81 5.63
CA SER A 182 12.60 -8.90 7.09
C SER A 182 11.67 -7.82 7.64
N VAL A 183 10.87 -8.20 8.64
CA VAL A 183 10.07 -7.28 9.45
C VAL A 183 10.62 -7.32 10.88
N ASP A 184 10.98 -6.16 11.42
CA ASP A 184 11.31 -6.07 12.85
C ASP A 184 10.03 -6.12 13.70
N ARG A 185 9.63 -7.34 14.05
CA ARG A 185 8.41 -7.61 14.85
C ARG A 185 8.44 -6.94 16.22
N LYS A 186 9.60 -6.55 16.75
CA LYS A 186 9.70 -5.87 18.05
C LYS A 186 9.26 -4.41 17.97
N VAL A 187 9.39 -3.79 16.80
CA VAL A 187 9.06 -2.37 16.58
C VAL A 187 7.60 -2.17 16.14
N VAL A 188 7.03 -3.19 15.51
CA VAL A 188 5.65 -3.21 14.97
C VAL A 188 4.58 -2.69 15.95
N PRO A 189 4.50 -3.13 17.23
CA PRO A 189 3.48 -2.65 18.15
C PRO A 189 3.59 -1.15 18.49
N ALA A 190 4.81 -0.64 18.64
CA ALA A 190 5.05 0.77 18.97
C ALA A 190 4.67 1.71 17.83
N LEU A 191 4.86 1.26 16.57
CA LEU A 191 4.48 2.03 15.39
C LEU A 191 2.97 2.13 15.20
N ARG A 192 2.22 1.10 15.61
CA ARG A 192 0.76 1.12 15.48
C ARG A 192 0.13 2.29 16.24
N ALA A 193 0.51 2.50 17.50
CA ALA A 193 -0.04 3.60 18.29
C ALA A 193 0.30 4.97 17.68
N SER A 194 1.54 5.15 17.21
CA SER A 194 1.96 6.38 16.53
C SER A 194 1.24 6.57 15.20
N TYR A 195 0.97 5.49 14.47
CA TYR A 195 0.21 5.50 13.22
C TYR A 195 -1.25 5.90 13.42
N GLU A 196 -1.96 5.26 14.35
CA GLU A 196 -3.37 5.57 14.63
C GLU A 196 -3.54 7.04 15.02
N GLN A 197 -2.66 7.56 15.88
CA GLN A 197 -2.64 8.97 16.28
C GLN A 197 -2.32 9.92 15.13
N PHE A 198 -1.38 9.53 14.27
CA PHE A 198 -1.06 10.32 13.08
C PHE A 198 -2.23 10.39 12.10
N CYS A 199 -2.95 9.28 11.92
CA CYS A 199 -4.19 9.24 11.16
C CYS A 199 -5.27 10.14 11.78
N GLU A 200 -5.40 10.18 13.11
CA GLU A 200 -6.31 11.12 13.79
C GLU A 200 -5.95 12.58 13.50
N VAL A 201 -4.67 12.94 13.55
CA VAL A 201 -4.21 14.30 13.21
C VAL A 201 -4.53 14.65 11.76
N PHE A 202 -4.33 13.72 10.83
CA PHE A 202 -4.71 13.90 9.43
C PHE A 202 -6.22 14.06 9.25
N ASN A 203 -7.03 13.27 9.96
CA ASN A 203 -8.49 13.38 9.92
C ASN A 203 -8.98 14.73 10.49
N MET A 204 -8.33 15.23 11.55
CA MET A 204 -8.60 16.57 12.08
C MET A 204 -8.20 17.68 11.10
N ALA A 205 -7.07 17.53 10.40
CA ALA A 205 -6.70 18.45 9.33
C ALA A 205 -7.66 18.40 8.14
N GLU A 206 -8.24 17.23 7.84
CA GLU A 206 -9.26 17.04 6.81
C GLU A 206 -10.59 17.71 7.20
N SER A 207 -11.01 17.63 8.47
CA SER A 207 -12.27 18.23 8.94
C SER A 207 -12.25 19.76 9.04
N LEU A 208 -11.07 20.37 9.16
CA LEU A 208 -10.91 21.83 9.16
C LEU A 208 -11.08 22.47 7.77
N LYS A 209 -11.24 21.66 6.71
CA LYS A 209 -11.51 22.18 5.37
C LYS A 209 -12.94 22.72 5.29
N ARG A 210 -13.08 23.98 4.87
CA ARG A 210 -14.39 24.58 4.58
C ARG A 210 -15.03 23.87 3.38
N PRO A 211 -16.34 23.56 3.42
CA PRO A 211 -17.05 23.04 2.25
C PRO A 211 -16.99 24.07 1.12
N GLY A 212 -16.16 23.80 0.10
CA GLY A 212 -15.96 24.67 -1.07
C GLY A 212 -14.50 24.81 -1.54
N ASP A 213 -13.52 24.70 -0.64
CA ASP A 213 -12.12 25.08 -0.93
C ASP A 213 -11.21 23.92 -1.38
N GLY A 214 -11.75 22.75 -1.69
CA GLY A 214 -10.89 21.62 -2.01
C GLY A 214 -11.62 20.33 -2.27
N VAL A 215 -12.60 20.34 -3.18
CA VAL A 215 -12.96 19.11 -3.87
C VAL A 215 -11.67 18.62 -4.51
N LEU A 216 -11.16 17.51 -3.99
CA LEU A 216 -10.05 16.76 -4.56
C LEU A 216 -10.31 16.69 -6.05
N ILE A 217 -9.48 17.40 -6.82
CA ILE A 217 -9.47 17.21 -8.25
C ILE A 217 -8.83 15.84 -8.45
N LEU A 218 -9.70 14.82 -8.36
CA LEU A 218 -9.48 13.51 -8.97
C LEU A 218 -8.85 13.79 -10.34
N PRO A 219 -7.88 12.97 -10.77
CA PRO A 219 -7.24 13.16 -12.07
C PRO A 219 -8.31 13.53 -13.09
N TYR A 220 -8.14 14.67 -13.76
CA TYR A 220 -9.23 15.39 -14.46
C TYR A 220 -10.00 14.48 -15.43
N GLU A 221 -9.39 13.37 -15.84
CA GLU A 221 -10.03 12.25 -16.50
C GLU A 221 -9.58 10.91 -15.87
N CYS A 222 -10.47 10.25 -15.14
CA CYS A 222 -10.27 8.89 -14.67
C CYS A 222 -11.05 7.94 -15.59
N ILE A 223 -10.35 7.02 -16.27
CA ILE A 223 -11.02 6.05 -17.16
C ILE A 223 -11.85 5.06 -16.36
N LEU A 224 -11.47 4.77 -15.11
CA LEU A 224 -12.19 3.84 -14.23
C LEU A 224 -13.64 4.23 -14.01
N SER A 225 -13.95 5.54 -13.94
CA SER A 225 -15.34 6.00 -13.75
C SER A 225 -16.24 5.73 -14.96
N LYS A 226 -15.65 5.55 -16.15
CA LYS A 226 -16.35 5.24 -17.40
C LYS A 226 -16.48 3.73 -17.62
N LEU A 227 -15.66 2.93 -16.96
CA LEU A 227 -15.69 1.48 -17.08
C LEU A 227 -16.83 0.89 -16.24
N LYS A 228 -17.47 -0.14 -16.79
CA LYS A 228 -18.50 -0.93 -16.11
C LYS A 228 -18.10 -2.39 -16.13
N CYS A 229 -18.58 -3.16 -15.16
CA CYS A 229 -18.44 -4.61 -15.22
C CYS A 229 -19.15 -5.12 -16.48
N GLN A 230 -18.44 -5.83 -17.35
CA GLN A 230 -19.00 -6.32 -18.61
C GLN A 230 -19.99 -7.48 -18.43
N GLN A 231 -20.14 -8.01 -17.21
CA GLN A 231 -21.08 -9.10 -16.91
C GLN A 231 -22.34 -8.61 -16.21
N CYS A 232 -22.21 -7.82 -15.14
CA CYS A 232 -23.37 -7.32 -14.40
C CYS A 232 -23.78 -5.89 -14.78
N ALA A 233 -23.02 -5.22 -15.69
CA ALA A 233 -23.21 -3.84 -16.10
C ALA A 233 -23.16 -2.78 -14.98
N ARG A 234 -22.85 -3.17 -13.74
CA ARG A 234 -22.76 -2.27 -12.59
C ARG A 234 -21.44 -1.50 -12.60
N ALA A 235 -21.50 -0.25 -12.13
CA ALA A 235 -20.30 0.48 -11.75
C ALA A 235 -19.65 -0.22 -10.55
N PRO A 236 -18.32 -0.42 -10.57
CA PRO A 236 -17.62 -1.10 -9.49
C PRO A 236 -17.60 -0.25 -8.22
N LEU A 237 -17.89 -0.86 -7.06
CA LEU A 237 -17.59 -0.26 -5.76
C LEU A 237 -16.13 -0.55 -5.34
N GLU A 238 -15.63 -1.75 -5.66
CA GLU A 238 -14.36 -2.29 -5.15
C GLU A 238 -13.30 -2.53 -6.25
N GLY A 239 -13.47 -1.88 -7.41
CA GLY A 239 -12.57 -2.00 -8.56
C GLY A 239 -13.07 -2.92 -9.69
N LEU A 240 -12.38 -2.85 -10.82
CA LEU A 240 -12.57 -3.72 -11.98
C LEU A 240 -11.28 -4.45 -12.29
N TRP A 241 -11.42 -5.68 -12.74
CA TRP A 241 -10.36 -6.64 -12.94
C TRP A 241 -10.40 -7.18 -14.35
N SER A 242 -9.25 -7.21 -15.00
CA SER A 242 -9.02 -7.83 -16.31
C SER A 242 -7.62 -8.43 -16.34
N GLU A 243 -7.29 -9.13 -17.41
CA GLU A 243 -5.96 -9.71 -17.64
C GLU A 243 -4.80 -8.74 -17.34
N SER A 244 -4.97 -7.44 -17.62
CA SER A 244 -3.92 -6.42 -17.40
C SER A 244 -3.64 -6.12 -15.92
N ASN A 245 -4.50 -6.53 -14.99
CA ASN A 245 -4.38 -6.20 -13.57
C ASN A 245 -4.64 -7.35 -12.59
N TRP A 246 -4.81 -8.57 -13.06
CA TRP A 246 -5.09 -9.71 -12.19
C TRP A 246 -4.07 -9.91 -11.09
N SER A 247 -2.78 -9.65 -11.32
CA SER A 247 -1.74 -9.75 -10.28
C SER A 247 -2.05 -8.93 -9.03
N TYR A 248 -2.77 -7.82 -9.17
CA TYR A 248 -3.18 -6.96 -8.07
C TYR A 248 -4.43 -7.44 -7.35
N LEU A 249 -5.20 -8.36 -7.92
CA LEU A 249 -6.34 -8.89 -7.19
C LEU A 249 -5.88 -9.67 -5.95
N ARG A 250 -4.64 -10.18 -5.90
CA ARG A 250 -4.08 -10.96 -4.77
C ARG A 250 -4.19 -10.26 -3.41
N GLY A 251 -3.98 -8.95 -3.34
CA GLY A 251 -4.11 -8.18 -2.09
C GLY A 251 -5.53 -7.70 -1.78
N VAL A 252 -6.49 -7.95 -2.67
CA VAL A 252 -7.93 -7.67 -2.46
C VAL A 252 -8.66 -8.96 -2.10
N VAL A 253 -8.45 -10.01 -2.90
CA VAL A 253 -8.97 -11.36 -2.73
C VAL A 253 -7.79 -12.32 -2.73
N PRO A 254 -7.22 -12.69 -1.57
CA PRO A 254 -6.13 -13.64 -1.52
C PRO A 254 -6.52 -14.98 -2.14
N PRO A 255 -5.59 -15.72 -2.78
CA PRO A 255 -5.87 -17.05 -3.35
C PRO A 255 -6.61 -17.97 -2.38
N SER A 256 -6.24 -17.96 -1.08
CA SER A 256 -6.87 -18.75 -0.03
C SER A 256 -8.38 -18.56 0.06
N GLU A 257 -8.92 -17.38 -0.31
CA GLU A 257 -10.36 -17.14 -0.28
C GLU A 257 -11.10 -17.96 -1.34
N PHE A 258 -10.50 -18.23 -2.51
CA PHE A 258 -11.14 -19.08 -3.52
C PHE A 258 -11.14 -20.54 -3.11
N PHE A 259 -10.07 -20.97 -2.45
CA PHE A 259 -9.89 -22.36 -2.07
C PHE A 259 -10.79 -22.82 -0.92
N LYS A 260 -11.33 -21.89 -0.13
CA LYS A 260 -12.35 -22.20 0.89
C LYS A 260 -13.63 -22.83 0.32
N PHE A 261 -13.88 -22.66 -0.97
CA PHE A 261 -15.09 -23.15 -1.62
C PHE A 261 -14.88 -24.46 -2.39
N VAL A 262 -13.66 -24.99 -2.41
CA VAL A 262 -13.36 -26.23 -3.13
C VAL A 262 -13.59 -27.39 -2.18
N GLU A 263 -14.71 -28.08 -2.37
CA GLU A 263 -15.00 -29.33 -1.69
C GLU A 263 -14.19 -30.44 -2.38
N LEU A 264 -12.89 -30.52 -2.11
CA LEU A 264 -12.08 -31.63 -2.61
C LEU A 264 -12.27 -32.84 -1.67
N PRO A 265 -12.65 -34.03 -2.18
CA PRO A 265 -12.85 -35.22 -1.35
C PRO A 265 -11.62 -35.62 -0.52
N TRP A 266 -10.42 -35.23 -0.98
CA TRP A 266 -9.14 -35.44 -0.30
C TRP A 266 -8.75 -34.32 0.69
N TRP A 267 -9.48 -33.21 0.75
CA TRP A 267 -9.12 -31.96 1.45
C TRP A 267 -9.15 -31.98 2.99
N ASN A 268 -9.44 -33.13 3.61
CA ASN A 268 -9.73 -33.17 5.04
C ASN A 268 -8.47 -33.23 5.93
N SER A 269 -7.27 -33.15 5.36
CA SER A 269 -6.02 -33.26 6.11
C SER A 269 -5.24 -31.93 6.17
N TYR A 270 -4.55 -31.68 7.29
CA TYR A 270 -3.68 -30.51 7.47
C TYR A 270 -2.58 -30.41 6.40
N THR A 271 -2.17 -31.55 5.82
CA THR A 271 -1.17 -31.64 4.75
C THR A 271 -1.62 -31.00 3.43
N ASP A 272 -2.93 -30.93 3.16
CA ASP A 272 -3.45 -30.38 1.90
C ASP A 272 -3.39 -28.85 1.88
N ALA A 273 -3.54 -28.21 3.06
CA ALA A 273 -3.40 -26.77 3.20
C ALA A 273 -1.99 -26.27 2.82
N ASP A 274 -0.96 -27.08 3.07
CA ASP A 274 0.42 -26.76 2.68
C ASP A 274 0.61 -26.89 1.17
N VAL A 275 0.04 -27.92 0.53
CA VAL A 275 0.09 -28.13 -0.93
C VAL A 275 -0.57 -26.98 -1.67
N LEU A 276 -1.75 -26.53 -1.25
CA LEU A 276 -2.35 -25.32 -1.84
C LEU A 276 -1.56 -24.07 -1.54
N GLY A 277 -1.00 -23.96 -0.34
CA GLY A 277 -0.05 -22.91 -0.01
C GLY A 277 1.08 -22.86 -1.03
N ASP A 278 1.64 -24.01 -1.39
CA ASP A 278 2.70 -24.14 -2.37
C ASP A 278 2.24 -23.84 -3.80
N ILE A 279 1.05 -24.31 -4.22
CA ILE A 279 0.47 -23.96 -5.53
C ILE A 279 0.26 -22.45 -5.65
N CYS A 280 -0.29 -21.82 -4.60
CA CYS A 280 -0.50 -20.37 -4.53
C CYS A 280 0.82 -19.58 -4.51
N ARG A 281 1.88 -20.13 -3.92
CA ARG A 281 3.21 -19.51 -3.86
C ARG A 281 3.98 -19.68 -5.17
N SER A 282 3.82 -20.81 -5.85
CA SER A 282 4.55 -21.18 -7.07
C SER A 282 3.92 -20.65 -8.34
N THR A 283 2.60 -20.42 -8.35
CA THR A 283 1.87 -19.93 -9.52
C THR A 283 1.61 -18.43 -9.41
N PRO A 284 2.15 -17.59 -10.32
CA PRO A 284 1.80 -16.17 -10.38
C PRO A 284 0.28 -15.98 -10.43
N TYR A 285 -0.23 -15.04 -9.65
CA TYR A 285 -1.68 -14.92 -9.46
C TYR A 285 -2.45 -14.59 -10.75
N SER A 286 -1.85 -13.83 -11.67
CA SER A 286 -2.39 -13.61 -13.02
C SER A 286 -2.44 -14.89 -13.86
N GLN A 287 -1.43 -15.75 -13.73
CA GLN A 287 -1.40 -17.05 -14.42
C GLN A 287 -2.48 -17.97 -13.86
N LEU A 288 -2.64 -18.05 -12.55
CA LEU A 288 -3.70 -18.83 -11.91
C LEU A 288 -5.09 -18.45 -12.46
N ILE A 289 -5.41 -17.16 -12.49
CA ILE A 289 -6.72 -16.70 -13.01
C ILE A 289 -6.84 -17.02 -14.51
N GLY A 290 -5.77 -16.81 -15.28
CA GLY A 290 -5.73 -17.14 -16.71
C GLY A 290 -6.00 -18.62 -16.99
N GLU A 291 -5.39 -19.52 -16.23
CA GLU A 291 -5.61 -20.97 -16.35
C GLU A 291 -7.05 -21.36 -15.97
N VAL A 292 -7.62 -20.76 -14.92
CA VAL A 292 -9.05 -20.96 -14.59
C VAL A 292 -9.96 -20.47 -15.73
N PHE A 293 -9.61 -19.39 -16.43
CA PHE A 293 -10.31 -18.97 -17.66
C PHE A 293 -10.22 -20.00 -18.78
N LEU A 294 -9.10 -20.71 -18.95
CA LEU A 294 -8.97 -21.76 -19.97
C LEU A 294 -9.84 -22.97 -19.64
N LEU A 295 -9.98 -23.31 -18.36
CA LEU A 295 -10.73 -24.47 -17.87
C LEU A 295 -12.20 -24.16 -17.54
N ARG A 296 -12.69 -22.97 -17.89
CA ARG A 296 -14.03 -22.51 -17.51
C ARG A 296 -15.15 -23.40 -18.05
N SER A 297 -16.18 -23.58 -17.24
CA SER A 297 -17.36 -24.36 -17.57
C SER A 297 -18.20 -23.72 -18.68
N LYS A 298 -19.14 -24.50 -19.23
CA LYS A 298 -20.03 -24.04 -20.31
C LYS A 298 -20.83 -22.79 -19.95
N ALA A 299 -21.18 -22.61 -18.67
CA ALA A 299 -21.92 -21.43 -18.18
C ALA A 299 -21.14 -20.12 -18.39
N TYR A 300 -19.80 -20.20 -18.41
CA TYR A 300 -18.91 -19.05 -18.54
C TYR A 300 -18.26 -18.95 -19.94
N ARG A 301 -18.74 -19.70 -20.94
CA ARG A 301 -18.11 -19.78 -22.27
C ARG A 301 -17.95 -18.41 -22.94
N THR A 302 -18.91 -17.51 -22.75
CA THR A 302 -18.91 -16.14 -23.32
C THR A 302 -18.01 -15.16 -22.59
N TRP A 303 -17.52 -15.50 -21.40
CA TRP A 303 -16.60 -14.66 -20.62
C TRP A 303 -15.21 -14.74 -21.24
N LYS A 304 -14.54 -13.59 -21.36
CA LYS A 304 -13.20 -13.49 -21.95
C LYS A 304 -12.21 -12.92 -20.92
N PRO A 305 -10.93 -13.36 -20.92
CA PRO A 305 -9.86 -12.81 -20.07
C PRO A 305 -9.74 -11.28 -20.09
N GLY A 306 -9.90 -10.67 -21.26
CA GLY A 306 -9.83 -9.22 -21.44
C GLY A 306 -11.06 -8.44 -20.95
N TYR A 307 -12.08 -9.10 -20.40
CA TYR A 307 -13.23 -8.39 -19.86
C TYR A 307 -12.90 -7.72 -18.53
N TRP A 308 -13.43 -6.52 -18.33
CA TRP A 308 -13.44 -5.84 -17.05
C TRP A 308 -14.57 -6.38 -16.17
N LEU A 309 -14.21 -7.12 -15.13
CA LEU A 309 -15.11 -7.77 -14.20
C LEU A 309 -15.03 -7.10 -12.83
N CYS A 310 -16.15 -6.86 -12.16
CA CYS A 310 -16.10 -6.43 -10.76
C CYS A 310 -15.64 -7.57 -9.86
N THR A 311 -15.18 -7.23 -8.65
CA THR A 311 -14.70 -8.21 -7.64
C THR A 311 -15.69 -9.35 -7.44
N THR A 312 -16.98 -9.04 -7.28
CA THR A 312 -18.03 -10.05 -7.06
C THR A 312 -18.18 -11.02 -8.24
N CYS A 313 -18.26 -10.51 -9.48
CA CYS A 313 -18.38 -11.37 -10.67
C CYS A 313 -17.16 -12.27 -10.84
N LEU A 314 -15.96 -11.73 -10.62
CA LEU A 314 -14.74 -12.52 -10.70
C LEU A 314 -14.65 -13.57 -9.58
N GLN A 315 -15.06 -13.23 -8.35
CA GLN A 315 -15.12 -14.20 -7.25
C GLN A 315 -16.09 -15.35 -7.50
N THR A 316 -17.28 -15.06 -8.04
CA THR A 316 -18.23 -16.10 -8.44
C THR A 316 -17.66 -16.98 -9.55
N PHE A 317 -17.06 -16.36 -10.57
CA PHE A 317 -16.38 -17.08 -11.63
C PHE A 317 -15.27 -18.02 -11.09
N MET A 318 -14.40 -17.50 -10.22
CA MET A 318 -13.31 -18.28 -9.64
C MET A 318 -13.86 -19.46 -8.82
N ARG A 319 -14.85 -19.21 -7.96
CA ARG A 319 -15.50 -20.24 -7.15
C ARG A 319 -16.02 -21.41 -7.97
N ASP A 320 -16.69 -21.11 -9.07
CA ASP A 320 -17.38 -22.13 -9.88
C ASP A 320 -16.42 -22.94 -10.79
N ASN A 321 -15.17 -22.49 -10.96
CA ASN A 321 -14.25 -23.06 -11.94
C ASN A 321 -12.87 -23.47 -11.35
N ILE A 322 -12.56 -23.08 -10.12
CA ILE A 322 -11.27 -23.39 -9.48
C ILE A 322 -11.07 -24.90 -9.25
N ASP A 323 -12.15 -25.67 -9.06
CA ASP A 323 -12.08 -27.14 -8.92
C ASP A 323 -11.48 -27.80 -10.17
N ALA A 324 -11.89 -27.36 -11.36
CA ALA A 324 -11.33 -27.86 -12.62
C ALA A 324 -9.82 -27.58 -12.73
N PHE A 325 -9.38 -26.41 -12.25
CA PHE A 325 -7.96 -26.08 -12.14
C PHE A 325 -7.23 -27.00 -11.17
N CYS A 326 -7.76 -27.24 -9.97
CA CYS A 326 -7.14 -28.15 -9.01
C CYS A 326 -6.97 -29.57 -9.58
N ARG A 327 -8.04 -30.14 -10.16
CA ARG A 327 -7.99 -31.48 -10.76
C ARG A 327 -6.99 -31.59 -11.92
N SER A 328 -6.81 -30.53 -12.70
CA SER A 328 -5.82 -30.51 -13.78
C SER A 328 -4.36 -30.62 -13.29
N ARG A 329 -4.11 -30.34 -12.01
CA ARG A 329 -2.78 -30.40 -11.39
C ARG A 329 -2.52 -31.70 -10.62
N GLU A 330 -3.55 -32.49 -10.34
CA GLU A 330 -3.43 -33.78 -9.64
C GLU A 330 -2.94 -34.92 -10.54
N TYR A 331 -3.18 -34.79 -11.84
CA TYR A 331 -2.71 -35.75 -12.85
C TYR A 331 -1.74 -35.04 -13.80
N PRO A 332 -0.53 -34.65 -13.34
CA PRO A 332 0.52 -34.37 -14.30
C PRO A 332 0.73 -35.69 -15.05
N GLU A 333 0.33 -35.72 -16.33
CA GLU A 333 0.35 -36.90 -17.20
C GLU A 333 1.55 -37.80 -16.88
N GLN A 334 1.27 -39.00 -16.38
CA GLN A 334 2.26 -40.04 -16.12
C GLN A 334 2.86 -40.57 -17.42
#